data_AF-A0A3B9FF59-F1
#
_entry.id   AF-A0A3B9FF59-F1
#
_cell.length_a   1.000
_cell.length_b   1.000
_cell.length_c   1.000
_cell.angle_alpha   90.00
_cell.angle_beta   90.00
_cell.angle_gamma   90.00
#
_symmetry.space_group_name_H-M   'P 1'
#
loop_
_entity.id
_entity.type
_entity.pdbx_description
1 polymer ?
#
loop_
_entity_poly.entity_id
_entity_poly.type
_entity_poly.pdbx_seq_one_letter_code
_entity_poly.pdbx_strand_id
1 'polypeptide(L)'
;ALYLRVSDPDSLYDLQSELYPAPDNVVAAARDFAAALAALAAPLTQLVKWLVKYLDDNADQLDSSQRARIEGAIRGLELRAGGPLGAWQTMLADVGGGARDGFVDWMQIDRLDGQDRDVGLARHWLDPTIPFAHSVLDTAHGVTITSATLQDHAAPRQSSDSVSSGDNSIQPAAPAGKPPHDGWQSAIALTGAAHMDHAAMRVSFSSPFDYANQTRILVVNDLDRDRPEA
;
A
#
# COMPACT_ATOMS: atom_id res chain seq x y z
N ALA A 1 2.11 -9.21 23.73
CA ALA A 1 3.21 -8.42 23.15
C ALA A 1 2.71 -7.06 22.67
N LEU A 2 1.75 -7.02 21.74
CA LEU A 2 1.20 -5.78 21.19
C LEU A 2 0.59 -4.85 22.25
N TYR A 3 -0.26 -5.37 23.14
CA TYR A 3 -0.88 -4.61 24.22
C TYR A 3 0.08 -3.80 25.11
N LEU A 4 1.34 -4.24 25.22
CA LEU A 4 2.36 -3.56 26.04
C LEU A 4 3.08 -2.42 25.28
N ARG A 5 2.81 -2.28 23.98
CA ARG A 5 3.50 -1.36 23.07
C ARG A 5 2.55 -0.37 22.39
N VAL A 6 1.30 -0.29 22.84
CA VAL A 6 0.30 0.66 22.37
C VAL A 6 0.00 1.67 23.47
N SER A 7 -0.30 2.90 23.06
CA SER A 7 -0.57 4.01 23.98
C SER A 7 -1.95 3.93 24.64
N ASP A 8 -2.94 3.35 23.95
CA ASP A 8 -4.30 3.17 24.45
C ASP A 8 -4.80 1.73 24.20
N PRO A 9 -4.56 0.81 25.16
CA PRO A 9 -5.03 -0.58 25.08
C PRO A 9 -6.56 -0.74 25.06
N ASP A 10 -7.31 0.25 25.56
CA ASP A 10 -8.77 0.18 25.71
C ASP A 10 -9.51 0.81 24.52
N SER A 11 -8.77 1.29 23.51
CA SER A 11 -9.31 1.86 22.27
C SER A 11 -10.37 0.97 21.62
N LEU A 12 -11.50 1.55 21.22
CA LEU A 12 -12.55 0.83 20.49
C LEU A 12 -12.13 0.39 19.07
N TYR A 13 -11.04 0.97 18.55
CA TYR A 13 -10.47 0.72 17.23
C TYR A 13 -9.26 -0.22 17.28
N ASP A 14 -8.82 -0.66 16.09
CA ASP A 14 -7.65 -1.51 15.90
C ASP A 14 -6.43 -1.00 16.66
N LEU A 15 -5.65 -1.94 17.20
CA LEU A 15 -4.41 -1.65 17.90
C LEU A 15 -3.23 -2.01 17.00
N GLN A 16 -2.31 -1.06 16.78
CA GLN A 16 -1.13 -1.26 15.94
C GLN A 16 0.13 -0.88 16.69
N SER A 17 1.21 -1.62 16.49
CA SER A 17 2.53 -1.30 17.05
C SER A 17 3.66 -1.77 16.15
N GLU A 18 4.78 -1.05 16.18
CA GLU A 18 6.00 -1.43 15.47
C GLU A 18 6.44 -2.84 15.82
N LEU A 19 6.81 -3.63 14.81
CA LEU A 19 7.31 -4.99 15.01
C LEU A 19 8.72 -4.98 15.63
N TYR A 20 9.57 -4.03 15.26
CA TYR A 20 11.00 -4.08 15.55
C TYR A 20 11.41 -3.18 16.74
N PRO A 21 12.40 -3.58 17.56
CA PRO A 21 12.87 -4.96 17.70
C PRO A 21 11.74 -5.86 18.24
N ALA A 22 11.66 -7.08 17.69
CA ALA A 22 10.63 -8.04 18.05
C ALA A 22 10.90 -8.64 19.44
N PRO A 23 9.89 -8.74 20.33
CA PRO A 23 10.04 -9.40 21.62
C PRO A 23 10.47 -10.87 21.49
N ASP A 24 11.28 -11.37 22.42
CA ASP A 24 11.85 -12.73 22.36
C ASP A 24 10.80 -13.84 22.16
N ASN A 25 9.63 -13.70 22.80
CA ASN A 25 8.54 -14.65 22.65
C ASN A 25 7.91 -14.61 21.23
N VAL A 26 7.89 -13.44 20.59
CA VAL A 26 7.44 -13.29 19.19
C VAL A 26 8.48 -13.88 18.24
N VAL A 27 9.78 -13.66 18.49
CA VAL A 27 10.87 -14.28 17.70
C VAL A 27 10.83 -15.80 17.77
N ALA A 28 10.65 -16.36 18.97
CA ALA A 28 10.52 -17.81 19.16
C ALA A 28 9.31 -18.38 18.42
N ALA A 29 8.13 -17.76 18.57
CA ALA A 29 6.91 -18.17 17.88
C ALA A 29 7.04 -18.05 16.35
N ALA A 30 7.66 -16.98 15.85
CA ALA A 30 7.89 -16.78 14.42
C ALA A 30 8.78 -17.87 13.82
N ARG A 31 9.83 -18.28 14.53
CA ARG A 31 10.71 -19.38 14.09
C ARG A 31 9.97 -20.71 13.99
N ASP A 32 9.18 -21.05 15.01
CA ASP A 32 8.44 -22.30 15.04
C ASP A 32 7.35 -22.31 13.94
N PHE A 33 6.69 -21.17 13.72
CA PHE A 33 5.72 -21.02 12.63
C PHE A 33 6.39 -21.10 11.25
N ALA A 34 7.54 -20.46 11.06
CA ALA A 34 8.31 -20.53 9.81
C ALA A 34 8.70 -21.98 9.46
N ALA A 35 9.10 -22.78 10.46
CA ALA A 35 9.41 -24.19 10.29
C ALA A 35 8.17 -25.01 9.85
N ALA A 36 7.01 -24.76 10.45
CA ALA A 36 5.76 -25.40 10.06
C ALA A 36 5.34 -25.05 8.62
N LEU A 37 5.45 -23.78 8.24
CA LEU A 37 5.20 -23.33 6.87
C LEU A 37 6.18 -23.94 5.86
N ALA A 38 7.47 -24.07 6.22
CA ALA A 38 8.46 -24.75 5.38
C ALA A 38 8.15 -26.24 5.19
N ALA A 39 7.69 -26.92 6.24
CA ALA A 39 7.26 -28.31 6.17
C ALA A 39 6.04 -28.50 5.25
N LEU A 40 5.17 -27.49 5.12
CA LEU A 40 4.07 -27.48 4.16
C LEU A 40 4.54 -27.15 2.72
N ALA A 41 5.49 -26.23 2.57
CA ALA A 41 6.01 -25.80 1.27
C ALA A 41 6.72 -26.93 0.52
N ALA A 42 7.45 -27.76 1.25
CA ALA A 42 8.25 -28.86 0.70
C ALA A 42 7.41 -29.88 -0.12
N PRO A 43 6.34 -30.50 0.41
CA PRO A 43 5.54 -31.45 -0.36
C PRO A 43 4.79 -30.79 -1.52
N LEU A 44 4.34 -29.54 -1.38
CA LEU A 44 3.69 -28.81 -2.49
C LEU A 44 4.65 -28.63 -3.67
N THR A 45 5.88 -28.18 -3.38
CA THR A 45 6.92 -27.99 -4.40
C THR A 45 7.35 -29.32 -5.01
N GLN A 46 7.42 -30.38 -4.21
CA GLN A 46 7.75 -31.71 -4.70
C GLN A 46 6.66 -32.27 -5.63
N LEU A 47 5.38 -32.06 -5.30
CA LEU A 47 4.26 -32.46 -6.14
C LEU A 47 4.27 -31.71 -7.48
N VAL A 48 4.56 -30.41 -7.48
CA VAL A 48 4.75 -29.62 -8.71
C VAL A 48 5.82 -30.25 -9.60
N LYS A 49 7.02 -30.52 -9.06
CA LYS A 49 8.12 -31.15 -9.80
C LYS A 49 7.72 -32.49 -10.39
N TRP A 50 6.98 -33.30 -9.64
CA TRP A 50 6.50 -34.60 -10.11
C TRP A 50 5.48 -34.47 -11.24
N LEU A 51 4.52 -33.53 -11.14
CA LEU A 51 3.52 -33.30 -12.18
C LEU A 51 4.14 -32.78 -13.47
N VAL A 52 5.13 -31.87 -13.38
CA VAL A 52 5.91 -31.41 -14.54
C VAL A 52 6.61 -32.59 -15.21
N LYS A 53 7.34 -33.40 -14.43
CA LYS A 53 7.99 -34.60 -14.96
C LYS A 53 6.99 -35.59 -15.59
N TYR A 54 5.81 -35.75 -15.00
CA TYR A 54 4.78 -36.63 -15.53
C TYR A 54 4.24 -36.13 -16.89
N LEU A 55 4.06 -34.81 -17.06
CA LEU A 55 3.70 -34.22 -18.36
C LEU A 55 4.75 -34.51 -19.42
N ASP A 56 6.03 -34.33 -19.08
CA ASP A 56 7.15 -34.54 -20.00
C ASP A 56 7.28 -36.02 -20.39
N ASP A 57 7.27 -36.93 -19.39
CA ASP A 57 7.48 -38.36 -19.59
C ASP A 57 6.30 -39.03 -20.36
N ASN A 58 5.10 -38.43 -20.36
CA ASN A 58 3.87 -39.01 -20.93
C ASN A 58 3.25 -38.14 -22.04
N ALA A 59 4.02 -37.23 -22.65
CA ALA A 59 3.49 -36.24 -23.60
C ALA A 59 2.66 -36.85 -24.75
N ASP A 60 3.05 -38.01 -25.27
CA ASP A 60 2.39 -38.71 -26.38
C ASP A 60 1.15 -39.52 -25.95
N GLN A 61 0.99 -39.78 -24.65
CA GLN A 61 -0.09 -40.59 -24.10
C GLN A 61 -1.25 -39.75 -23.55
N LEU A 62 -0.99 -38.48 -23.24
CA LEU A 62 -1.95 -37.59 -22.62
C LEU A 62 -2.83 -36.89 -23.65
N ASP A 63 -4.14 -36.96 -23.45
CA ASP A 63 -5.07 -36.12 -24.20
C ASP A 63 -5.02 -34.65 -23.76
N SER A 64 -5.61 -33.77 -24.57
CA SER A 64 -5.59 -32.32 -24.32
C SER A 64 -6.28 -31.92 -23.01
N SER A 65 -7.32 -32.64 -22.59
CA SER A 65 -8.05 -32.38 -21.34
C SER A 65 -7.24 -32.83 -20.12
N GLN A 66 -6.59 -34.00 -20.19
CA GLN A 66 -5.69 -34.47 -19.13
C GLN A 66 -4.52 -33.51 -18.94
N ARG A 67 -3.88 -33.09 -20.04
CA ARG A 67 -2.79 -32.11 -20.00
C ARG A 67 -3.22 -30.81 -19.34
N ALA A 68 -4.34 -30.22 -19.79
CA ALA A 68 -4.85 -28.98 -19.23
C ALA A 68 -5.18 -29.09 -17.73
N ARG A 69 -5.69 -30.24 -17.26
CA ARG A 69 -5.94 -30.47 -15.83
C ARG A 69 -4.66 -30.50 -15.00
N ILE A 70 -3.62 -31.15 -15.51
CA ILE A 70 -2.33 -31.25 -14.82
C ILE A 70 -1.63 -29.89 -14.80
N GLU A 71 -1.60 -29.17 -15.92
CA GLU A 71 -1.09 -27.80 -16.00
C GLU A 71 -1.83 -26.86 -15.05
N GLY A 72 -3.15 -26.97 -14.98
CA GLY A 72 -3.97 -26.22 -14.01
C GLY A 72 -3.63 -26.55 -12.56
N ALA A 73 -3.39 -27.83 -12.24
CA ALA A 73 -2.97 -28.25 -10.91
C ALA A 73 -1.57 -27.72 -10.55
N ILE A 74 -0.60 -27.80 -11.48
CA ILE A 74 0.75 -27.23 -11.34
C ILE A 74 0.63 -25.74 -11.01
N ARG A 75 -0.05 -24.96 -11.86
CA ARG A 75 -0.21 -23.52 -11.68
C ARG A 75 -0.86 -23.19 -10.34
N GLY A 76 -1.89 -23.94 -9.94
CA GLY A 76 -2.57 -23.75 -8.66
C GLY A 76 -1.67 -24.04 -7.45
N LEU A 77 -0.80 -25.04 -7.53
CA LEU A 77 0.15 -25.37 -6.47
C LEU A 77 1.26 -24.33 -6.37
N GLU A 78 1.83 -23.92 -7.51
CA GLU A 78 2.86 -22.88 -7.59
C GLU A 78 2.37 -21.54 -7.03
N LEU A 79 1.15 -21.13 -7.39
CA LEU A 79 0.55 -19.90 -6.87
C LEU A 79 0.44 -19.89 -5.34
N ARG A 80 0.15 -21.04 -4.72
CA ARG A 80 0.03 -21.15 -3.25
C ARG A 80 1.37 -21.26 -2.56
N ALA A 81 2.27 -22.10 -3.09
CA ALA A 81 3.59 -22.34 -2.51
C ALA A 81 4.52 -21.14 -2.67
N GLY A 82 4.55 -20.54 -3.87
CA GLY A 82 5.39 -19.38 -4.17
C GLY A 82 4.78 -18.05 -3.70
N GLY A 83 3.46 -17.92 -3.77
CA GLY A 83 2.77 -16.68 -3.39
C GLY A 83 2.63 -16.51 -1.88
N PRO A 84 1.46 -16.83 -1.27
CA PRO A 84 1.23 -16.58 0.15
C PRO A 84 2.25 -17.24 1.07
N LEU A 85 2.62 -18.49 0.81
CA LEU A 85 3.51 -19.25 1.70
C LEU A 85 4.93 -18.70 1.66
N GLY A 86 5.47 -18.44 0.47
CA GLY A 86 6.78 -17.81 0.30
C GLY A 86 6.85 -16.39 0.91
N ALA A 87 5.78 -15.60 0.76
CA ALA A 87 5.67 -14.28 1.38
C ALA A 87 5.72 -14.36 2.92
N TRP A 88 4.93 -15.26 3.51
CA TRP A 88 4.95 -15.49 4.97
C TRP A 88 6.31 -15.99 5.45
N GLN A 89 6.93 -16.93 4.76
CA GLN A 89 8.27 -17.41 5.13
C GLN A 89 9.31 -16.28 5.11
N THR A 90 9.25 -15.40 4.12
CA THR A 90 10.15 -14.25 4.02
C THR A 90 9.91 -13.28 5.18
N MET A 91 8.66 -12.96 5.48
CA MET A 91 8.32 -12.05 6.58
C MET A 91 8.76 -12.63 7.93
N LEU A 92 8.51 -13.92 8.18
CA LEU A 92 8.90 -14.58 9.43
C LEU A 92 10.42 -14.67 9.61
N ALA A 93 11.17 -14.86 8.52
CA ALA A 93 12.64 -14.86 8.55
C ALA A 93 13.20 -13.50 9.00
N ASP A 94 12.51 -12.40 8.67
CA ASP A 94 12.94 -11.04 9.01
C ASP A 94 12.58 -10.64 10.45
N VAL A 95 11.65 -11.32 11.13
CA VAL A 95 11.18 -10.96 12.49
C VAL A 95 12.34 -10.83 13.49
N GLY A 96 13.33 -11.74 13.42
CA GLY A 96 14.51 -11.68 14.28
C GLY A 96 15.66 -10.81 13.73
N GLY A 97 15.65 -10.51 12.43
CA GLY A 97 16.74 -9.81 11.73
C GLY A 97 16.57 -8.29 11.61
N GLY A 98 15.34 -7.79 11.80
CA GLY A 98 15.02 -6.37 11.64
C GLY A 98 14.22 -6.07 10.37
N ALA A 99 13.87 -4.80 10.20
CA ALA A 99 13.10 -4.35 9.05
C ALA A 99 13.85 -4.58 7.74
N ARG A 100 13.11 -5.01 6.72
CA ARG A 100 13.61 -5.13 5.35
C ARG A 100 13.53 -3.78 4.64
N ASP A 101 14.59 -3.43 3.91
CA ASP A 101 14.62 -2.22 3.10
C ASP A 101 13.48 -2.18 2.07
N GLY A 102 12.85 -1.03 1.90
CA GLY A 102 11.68 -0.83 1.04
C GLY A 102 10.35 -1.32 1.63
N PHE A 103 10.32 -1.84 2.86
CA PHE A 103 9.10 -2.33 3.52
C PHE A 103 8.89 -1.69 4.91
N VAL A 104 7.63 -1.70 5.35
CA VAL A 104 7.21 -1.36 6.71
C VAL A 104 6.44 -2.54 7.28
N ASP A 105 6.83 -2.97 8.48
CA ASP A 105 6.20 -4.10 9.18
C ASP A 105 5.65 -3.68 10.54
N TRP A 106 4.46 -4.16 10.88
CA TRP A 106 3.83 -3.89 12.17
C TRP A 106 2.99 -5.09 12.64
N MET A 107 2.76 -5.13 13.95
CA MET A 107 1.80 -6.04 14.56
C MET A 107 0.45 -5.33 14.69
N GLN A 108 -0.65 -6.07 14.53
CA GLN A 108 -2.00 -5.52 14.58
C GLN A 108 -2.95 -6.44 15.37
N ILE A 109 -3.87 -5.84 16.13
CA ILE A 109 -5.09 -6.49 16.63
C ILE A 109 -6.27 -5.77 16.00
N ASP A 110 -7.10 -6.53 15.28
CA ASP A 110 -8.32 -6.02 14.66
C ASP A 110 -9.44 -6.03 15.70
N ARG A 111 -10.15 -4.92 15.86
CA ARG A 111 -11.24 -4.76 16.83
C ARG A 111 -12.54 -4.37 16.18
N LEU A 112 -13.63 -4.83 16.77
CA LEU A 112 -14.98 -4.35 16.50
C LEU A 112 -15.63 -3.96 17.82
N ASP A 113 -15.94 -2.67 17.98
CA ASP A 113 -16.50 -2.10 19.22
C ASP A 113 -15.68 -2.48 20.46
N GLY A 114 -14.35 -2.41 20.37
CA GLY A 114 -13.43 -2.80 21.45
C GLY A 114 -13.32 -4.31 21.69
N GLN A 115 -13.92 -5.16 20.88
CA GLN A 115 -13.70 -6.61 20.96
C GLN A 115 -12.65 -7.06 19.96
N ASP A 116 -11.62 -7.74 20.46
CA ASP A 116 -10.61 -8.38 19.61
C ASP A 116 -11.26 -9.45 18.72
N ARG A 117 -11.02 -9.32 17.43
CA ARG A 117 -11.52 -10.22 16.39
C ARG A 117 -10.38 -11.06 15.82
N ASP A 118 -9.25 -10.43 15.55
CA ASP A 118 -8.10 -11.08 14.93
C ASP A 118 -6.77 -10.43 15.36
N VAL A 119 -5.67 -11.14 15.12
CA VAL A 119 -4.30 -10.67 15.36
C VAL A 119 -3.43 -11.02 14.16
N GLY A 120 -2.69 -10.01 13.69
CA GLY A 120 -1.91 -10.10 12.47
C GLY A 120 -0.50 -9.58 12.62
N LEU A 121 0.37 -10.10 11.74
CA LEU A 121 1.59 -9.41 11.34
C LEU A 121 1.40 -8.92 9.91
N ALA A 122 1.66 -7.64 9.68
CA ALA A 122 1.44 -7.00 8.40
C ALA A 122 2.75 -6.41 7.88
N ARG A 123 2.86 -6.42 6.55
CA ARG A 123 3.98 -5.89 5.76
C ARG A 123 3.44 -5.14 4.56
N HIS A 124 3.83 -3.89 4.39
CA HIS A 124 3.56 -3.10 3.20
C HIS A 124 4.84 -2.61 2.55
N TRP A 125 4.79 -2.38 1.24
CA TRP A 125 5.80 -1.61 0.55
C TRP A 125 5.79 -0.17 1.06
N LEU A 126 6.97 0.39 1.33
CA LEU A 126 7.13 1.80 1.61
C LEU A 126 6.73 2.65 0.40
N ASP A 127 7.13 2.17 -0.79
CA ASP A 127 6.67 2.70 -2.07
C ASP A 127 6.06 1.57 -2.92
N PRO A 128 4.72 1.42 -2.92
CA PRO A 128 4.05 0.39 -3.72
C PRO A 128 4.11 0.68 -5.22
N THR A 129 4.56 1.86 -5.63
CA THR A 129 4.65 2.21 -7.04
C THR A 129 5.88 1.62 -7.73
N ILE A 130 6.89 1.20 -6.97
CA ILE A 130 8.06 0.45 -7.49
C ILE A 130 7.62 -0.87 -8.15
N PRO A 131 6.97 -1.82 -7.45
CA PRO A 131 6.53 -3.07 -8.08
C PRO A 131 5.46 -2.84 -9.15
N PHE A 132 4.63 -1.80 -9.01
CA PHE A 132 3.66 -1.42 -10.05
C PHE A 132 4.35 -0.96 -11.34
N ALA A 133 5.36 -0.08 -11.24
CA ALA A 133 6.12 0.42 -12.39
C ALA A 133 6.75 -0.74 -13.15
N HIS A 134 7.47 -1.61 -12.44
CA HIS A 134 8.12 -2.78 -13.04
C HIS A 134 7.14 -3.75 -13.70
N SER A 135 5.97 -3.97 -13.09
CA SER A 135 5.02 -4.96 -13.60
C SER A 135 4.12 -4.42 -14.72
N VAL A 136 3.82 -3.12 -14.69
CA VAL A 136 2.78 -2.51 -15.54
C VAL A 136 3.33 -1.42 -16.44
N LEU A 137 4.09 -0.46 -15.90
CA LEU A 137 4.56 0.68 -16.69
C LEU A 137 5.65 0.27 -17.67
N ASP A 138 6.62 -0.52 -17.22
CA ASP A 138 7.77 -0.96 -18.03
C ASP A 138 7.36 -1.91 -19.16
N THR A 139 6.27 -2.65 -18.96
CA THR A 139 5.75 -3.61 -19.95
C THR A 139 4.78 -2.97 -20.95
N ALA A 140 4.32 -1.75 -20.69
CA ALA A 140 3.37 -1.05 -21.54
C ALA A 140 4.06 -0.25 -22.65
N HIS A 141 3.48 -0.26 -23.85
CA HIS A 141 3.94 0.58 -24.96
C HIS A 141 3.70 2.09 -24.73
N GLY A 142 2.78 2.43 -23.83
CA GLY A 142 2.41 3.79 -23.48
C GLY A 142 1.31 3.79 -22.42
N VAL A 143 1.34 4.77 -21.52
CA VAL A 143 0.43 4.85 -20.36
C VAL A 143 -0.14 6.26 -20.26
N THR A 144 -1.46 6.34 -20.08
CA THR A 144 -2.17 7.59 -19.77
C THR A 144 -2.91 7.39 -18.46
N ILE A 145 -2.58 8.21 -17.45
CA ILE A 145 -3.24 8.18 -16.14
C ILE A 145 -4.08 9.45 -16.01
N THR A 146 -5.39 9.28 -15.77
CA THR A 146 -6.34 10.39 -15.65
C THR A 146 -7.08 10.31 -14.33
N SER A 147 -7.14 11.42 -13.61
CA SER A 147 -8.08 11.57 -12.50
C SER A 147 -8.47 13.04 -12.40
N ALA A 148 -9.66 13.29 -11.84
CA ALA A 148 -10.15 14.63 -11.57
C ALA A 148 -9.31 15.37 -10.51
N THR A 149 -8.48 14.65 -9.74
CA THR A 149 -7.81 15.16 -8.55
C THR A 149 -6.29 14.86 -8.52
N LEU A 150 -5.64 14.71 -9.68
CA LEU A 150 -4.17 14.45 -9.69
C LEU A 150 -3.36 15.65 -9.17
N GLN A 151 -3.81 16.87 -9.41
CA GLN A 151 -3.04 18.05 -9.07
C GLN A 151 -3.41 18.58 -7.69
N ASP A 152 -2.45 18.57 -6.78
CA ASP A 152 -2.57 19.14 -5.44
C ASP A 152 -2.47 20.67 -5.52
N HIS A 153 -3.62 21.33 -5.64
CA HIS A 153 -3.70 22.77 -5.45
C HIS A 153 -3.99 23.06 -3.98
N ALA A 154 -2.96 23.41 -3.22
CA ALA A 154 -3.19 24.15 -1.98
C ALA A 154 -3.58 25.58 -2.37
N ALA A 155 -4.81 26.00 -2.01
CA ALA A 155 -5.14 27.42 -2.08
C ALA A 155 -4.11 28.21 -1.26
N PRO A 156 -3.51 29.30 -1.79
CA PRO A 156 -2.66 30.16 -0.99
C PRO A 156 -3.46 30.61 0.25
N ARG A 157 -2.97 30.31 1.45
CA ARG A 157 -3.55 30.90 2.67
C ARG A 157 -3.40 32.40 2.54
N GLN A 158 -4.51 33.12 2.34
CA GLN A 158 -4.54 34.55 2.60
C GLN A 158 -4.45 34.72 4.12
N SER A 159 -3.26 35.06 4.62
CA SER A 159 -3.14 35.54 6.00
C SER A 159 -3.94 36.84 6.10
N SER A 160 -5.00 36.83 6.91
CA SER A 160 -5.92 37.96 7.10
C SER A 160 -5.35 39.14 7.89
N ASP A 161 -4.03 39.29 7.98
CA ASP A 161 -3.36 40.38 8.70
C ASP A 161 -2.90 41.51 7.77
N SER A 162 -3.70 41.88 6.78
CA SER A 162 -3.51 43.16 6.06
C SER A 162 -4.80 43.96 6.05
N VAL A 163 -4.93 44.81 7.06
CA VAL A 163 -5.85 45.93 7.07
C VAL A 163 -5.59 46.78 5.82
N SER A 164 -6.66 47.08 5.10
CA SER A 164 -6.67 47.84 3.87
C SER A 164 -6.08 49.24 4.04
N SER A 165 -5.17 49.60 3.14
CA SER A 165 -5.00 50.99 2.74
C SER A 165 -4.68 51.03 1.24
N GLY A 166 -5.58 51.74 0.56
CA GLY A 166 -5.56 52.23 -0.81
C GLY A 166 -4.45 51.76 -1.76
N ASP A 167 -4.93 51.24 -2.89
CA ASP A 167 -4.26 51.25 -4.18
C ASP A 167 -3.06 50.30 -4.32
N ASN A 168 -3.21 49.27 -5.15
CA ASN A 168 -2.21 48.86 -6.15
C ASN A 168 -2.55 47.49 -6.76
N SER A 169 -2.53 47.48 -8.09
CA SER A 169 -2.32 46.30 -8.92
C SER A 169 -0.98 45.63 -8.56
N ILE A 170 -0.98 44.60 -7.72
CA ILE A 170 0.20 43.74 -7.51
C ILE A 170 -0.26 42.28 -7.39
N GLN A 171 0.22 41.46 -8.32
CA GLN A 171 0.15 39.99 -8.25
C GLN A 171 0.63 39.51 -6.88
N PRO A 172 -0.05 38.54 -6.23
CA PRO A 172 0.41 38.03 -4.96
C PRO A 172 1.80 37.38 -5.14
N ALA A 173 2.81 38.00 -4.52
CA ALA A 173 4.16 37.46 -4.47
C ALA A 173 4.15 36.12 -3.73
N ALA A 174 4.75 35.10 -4.34
CA ALA A 174 4.91 33.79 -3.74
C ALA A 174 5.63 33.91 -2.38
N PRO A 175 5.20 33.17 -1.34
CA PRO A 175 5.84 33.23 -0.03
C PRO A 175 7.32 32.84 -0.16
N ALA A 176 8.21 33.74 0.26
CA ALA A 176 9.65 33.54 0.23
C ALA A 176 10.03 32.32 1.08
N GLY A 177 10.61 31.30 0.45
CA GLY A 177 11.31 30.20 1.14
C GLY A 177 10.83 28.78 0.86
N LYS A 178 9.72 28.55 0.15
CA LYS A 178 9.39 27.24 -0.41
C LYS A 178 9.37 27.31 -1.94
N PRO A 179 10.06 26.41 -2.66
CA PRO A 179 9.91 26.35 -4.10
C PRO A 179 8.42 26.19 -4.44
N PRO A 180 7.91 26.87 -5.48
CA PRO A 180 6.53 26.68 -5.91
C PRO A 180 6.34 25.19 -6.20
N HIS A 181 5.48 24.53 -5.43
CA HIS A 181 5.03 23.19 -5.75
C HIS A 181 4.11 23.33 -6.97
N ASP A 182 4.48 22.74 -8.11
CA ASP A 182 3.71 22.79 -9.36
C ASP A 182 2.36 22.03 -9.27
N GLY A 183 2.08 21.43 -8.11
CA GLY A 183 0.88 20.64 -7.83
C GLY A 183 1.01 19.18 -8.23
N TRP A 184 2.11 18.78 -8.88
CA TRP A 184 2.23 17.46 -9.49
C TRP A 184 3.04 16.45 -8.68
N GLN A 185 3.76 16.85 -7.63
CA GLN A 185 4.66 15.91 -6.94
C GLN A 185 3.91 14.70 -6.34
N SER A 186 2.75 14.92 -5.73
CA SER A 186 1.93 13.82 -5.19
C SER A 186 1.42 12.90 -6.29
N ALA A 187 0.93 13.43 -7.42
CA ALA A 187 0.55 12.60 -8.56
C ALA A 187 1.74 11.79 -9.07
N ILE A 188 2.92 12.39 -9.21
CA ILE A 188 4.12 11.70 -9.69
C ILE A 188 4.49 10.55 -8.76
N ALA A 189 4.45 10.78 -7.45
CA ALA A 189 4.73 9.77 -6.44
C ALA A 189 3.69 8.64 -6.43
N LEU A 190 2.40 8.97 -6.45
CA LEU A 190 1.31 7.97 -6.34
C LEU A 190 1.06 7.18 -7.62
N THR A 191 1.44 7.70 -8.77
CA THR A 191 1.23 7.04 -10.07
C THR A 191 2.41 6.18 -10.51
N GLY A 192 3.53 6.23 -9.80
CA GLY A 192 4.77 5.57 -10.22
C GLY A 192 5.46 6.26 -11.40
N ALA A 193 4.98 7.43 -11.84
CA ALA A 193 5.64 8.22 -12.89
C ALA A 193 7.08 8.64 -12.50
N ALA A 194 7.40 8.64 -11.21
CA ALA A 194 8.76 8.83 -10.70
C ALA A 194 9.74 7.72 -11.14
N HIS A 195 9.24 6.51 -11.42
CA HIS A 195 10.03 5.33 -11.73
C HIS A 195 10.16 5.08 -13.24
N MET A 196 9.64 5.97 -14.08
CA MET A 196 9.77 5.88 -15.54
C MET A 196 11.13 6.41 -16.01
N ASP A 197 11.69 5.82 -17.06
CA ASP A 197 12.95 6.23 -17.67
C ASP A 197 12.92 7.66 -18.27
N HIS A 198 11.73 8.19 -18.53
CA HIS A 198 11.54 9.52 -19.09
C HIS A 198 10.49 10.30 -18.31
N ALA A 199 10.59 11.64 -18.37
CA ALA A 199 9.61 12.50 -17.70
C ALA A 199 8.19 12.29 -18.27
N ALA A 200 7.21 12.13 -17.38
CA ALA A 200 5.81 12.06 -17.77
C ALA A 200 5.29 13.42 -18.26
N MET A 201 4.48 13.40 -19.33
CA MET A 201 3.72 14.56 -19.79
C MET A 201 2.58 14.87 -18.82
N ARG A 202 2.37 16.15 -18.50
CA ARG A 202 1.40 16.61 -17.51
C ARG A 202 0.45 17.63 -18.14
N VAL A 203 -0.84 17.44 -17.94
CA VAL A 203 -1.88 18.35 -18.43
C VAL A 203 -2.98 18.45 -17.38
N SER A 204 -3.46 19.66 -17.12
CA SER A 204 -4.64 19.91 -16.30
C SER A 204 -5.65 20.75 -17.08
N PHE A 205 -6.93 20.56 -16.76
CA PHE A 205 -8.05 21.23 -17.42
C PHE A 205 -8.95 21.86 -16.37
N SER A 206 -9.45 23.07 -16.63
CA SER A 206 -10.43 23.73 -15.76
C SER A 206 -11.75 22.96 -15.78
N SER A 207 -12.39 22.86 -14.61
CA SER A 207 -13.73 22.29 -14.51
C SER A 207 -14.73 23.15 -15.31
N PRO A 208 -15.68 22.53 -16.03
CA PRO A 208 -16.70 23.27 -16.78
C PRO A 208 -17.82 23.84 -15.91
N PHE A 209 -17.86 23.54 -14.61
CA PHE A 209 -18.95 23.92 -13.71
C PHE A 209 -18.73 25.29 -13.03
N ASP A 210 -19.81 26.05 -12.88
CA ASP A 210 -19.82 27.32 -12.16
C ASP A 210 -20.00 27.11 -10.65
N TYR A 211 -18.92 26.71 -9.98
CA TYR A 211 -18.95 26.49 -8.53
C TYR A 211 -19.30 27.76 -7.74
N ALA A 212 -18.97 28.95 -8.27
CA ALA A 212 -19.23 30.21 -7.57
C ALA A 212 -20.74 30.44 -7.36
N ASN A 213 -21.57 30.09 -8.35
CA ASN A 213 -23.03 30.26 -8.26
C ASN A 213 -23.78 28.96 -7.91
N GLN A 214 -23.16 27.79 -8.09
CA GLN A 214 -23.83 26.49 -7.94
C GLN A 214 -23.38 25.69 -6.71
N THR A 215 -22.42 26.19 -5.92
CA THR A 215 -21.92 25.48 -4.72
C THR A 215 -22.01 26.36 -3.49
N ARG A 216 -22.31 25.73 -2.34
CA ARG A 216 -22.25 26.36 -1.02
C ARG A 216 -21.32 25.52 -0.16
N ILE A 217 -20.34 26.17 0.47
CA ILE A 217 -19.47 25.54 1.47
C ILE A 217 -20.05 25.86 2.84
N LEU A 218 -20.45 24.83 3.59
CA LEU A 218 -20.91 24.98 4.96
C LEU A 218 -19.78 24.55 5.89
N VAL A 219 -19.27 25.49 6.69
CA VAL A 219 -18.25 25.21 7.70
C VAL A 219 -18.94 25.19 9.05
N VAL A 220 -19.05 24.01 9.66
CA VAL A 220 -19.62 23.84 10.99
C VAL A 220 -18.47 23.87 12.00
N ASN A 221 -18.42 24.93 12.80
CA ASN A 221 -17.35 25.16 13.78
C ASN A 221 -17.68 24.64 15.18
N ASP A 222 -18.85 24.05 15.36
CA ASP A 222 -19.41 23.69 16.68
C ASP A 222 -19.41 22.17 16.91
N LEU A 223 -18.29 21.54 16.60
CA LEU A 223 -18.01 20.16 17.00
C LEU A 223 -16.97 20.21 18.10
N ASP A 224 -17.42 20.07 19.34
CA ASP A 224 -16.54 19.93 20.48
C ASP A 224 -15.74 18.64 20.28
N ARG A 225 -14.40 18.75 20.24
CA ARG A 225 -13.50 17.63 19.95
C ARG A 225 -13.70 16.43 20.90
N ASP A 226 -14.25 16.71 22.09
CA ASP A 226 -14.47 15.76 23.17
C ASP A 226 -15.92 15.26 23.28
N ARG A 227 -16.84 15.65 22.36
CA ARG A 227 -18.24 15.19 22.35
C ARG A 227 -18.74 14.85 20.94
N PRO A 228 -18.35 13.70 20.37
CA PRO A 228 -18.78 13.26 19.04
C PRO A 228 -20.24 12.77 18.96
N GLU A 229 -21.00 12.73 20.06
CA GLU A 229 -22.39 12.21 20.10
C GLU A 229 -23.50 13.27 19.97
N ALA A 230 -23.18 14.50 19.55
CA ALA A 230 -24.17 15.57 19.33
C ALA A 230 -24.90 15.45 17.98
#